data_AF-A0A3N2PZV3-F1
#
_entry.id   AF-A0A3N2PZV3-F1
#
_cell.length_a   1.000
_cell.length_b   1.000
_cell.length_c   1.000
_cell.angle_alpha   90.00
_cell.angle_beta   90.00
_cell.angle_gamma   90.00
#
_symmetry.space_group_name_H-M   'P 1'
#
loop_
_entity.id
_entity.type
_entity.pdbx_description
1 polymer ?
#
loop_
_entity_poly.entity_id
_entity_poly.type
_entity_poly.pdbx_seq_one_letter_code
_entity_poly.pdbx_strand_id
1 'polypeptide(L)'
;MPYKAQPTNAGIITDKTGQRFIPESQRSDGSTRKAIKVRPGFRPTEDVELYRTRAAEARTRGQRTGVPGAEGLATENKPDSSSSAASLKNAKRREARKKAKAAAEGEGQDDTTINPDSAGANKPGDDNTPATSTAGGENREPTPTDAEEVERAKKARSLKKKLRQARELQNKKEGGEALLPEQIAKVIKINELVRELEALGLDPTDVGDSKESKTPGTEG
;
A
#
# COMPACT_ATOMS: atom_id res chain seq x y z
N MET A 1 7.16 22.13 -42.19
CA MET A 1 7.14 20.68 -41.90
C MET A 1 5.76 20.29 -41.41
N PRO A 2 5.19 19.15 -41.85
CA PRO A 2 3.89 18.70 -41.34
C PRO A 2 3.98 18.39 -39.85
N TYR A 3 3.05 18.93 -39.07
CA TYR A 3 2.92 18.66 -37.63
C TYR A 3 2.51 17.19 -37.44
N LYS A 4 3.49 16.33 -37.11
CA LYS A 4 3.26 14.93 -36.76
C LYS A 4 2.87 14.89 -35.28
N ALA A 5 1.57 14.81 -35.02
CA ALA A 5 1.04 14.68 -33.68
C ALA A 5 1.62 13.41 -33.01
N GLN A 6 2.22 13.58 -31.84
CA GLN A 6 2.78 12.45 -31.10
C GLN A 6 1.64 11.67 -30.44
N PRO A 7 1.61 10.34 -30.57
CA PRO A 7 0.65 9.53 -29.84
C PRO A 7 0.96 9.62 -28.33
N THR A 8 -0.10 9.59 -27.54
CA THR A 8 -0.03 9.35 -26.09
C THR A 8 0.44 7.91 -25.80
N ASN A 9 0.68 7.57 -24.52
CA ASN A 9 1.13 6.22 -24.15
C ASN A 9 0.12 5.16 -24.63
N ALA A 10 -1.17 5.47 -24.52
CA ALA A 10 -2.26 4.62 -25.01
C ALA A 10 -2.48 4.68 -26.54
N GLY A 11 -1.59 5.30 -27.31
CA GLY A 11 -1.70 5.38 -28.77
C GLY A 11 -2.76 6.37 -29.29
N ILE A 12 -3.31 7.24 -28.45
CA ILE A 12 -4.32 8.22 -28.85
C ILE A 12 -3.63 9.46 -29.44
N ILE A 13 -4.10 9.92 -30.59
CA ILE A 13 -3.64 11.12 -31.30
C ILE A 13 -4.67 12.22 -31.15
N THR A 14 -4.20 13.47 -31.04
CA THR A 14 -5.06 14.67 -31.01
C THR A 14 -4.91 15.42 -32.33
N ASP A 15 -6.01 15.59 -33.05
CA ASP A 15 -6.08 16.37 -34.28
C ASP A 15 -5.91 17.87 -34.02
N LYS A 16 -5.62 18.63 -35.09
CA LYS A 16 -5.58 20.10 -35.06
C LYS A 16 -6.89 20.74 -34.60
N THR A 17 -8.01 20.03 -34.77
CA THR A 17 -9.36 20.43 -34.34
C THR A 17 -9.64 20.08 -32.87
N GLY A 18 -8.68 19.47 -32.16
CA GLY A 18 -8.83 19.02 -30.78
C GLY A 18 -9.59 17.70 -30.62
N GLN A 19 -9.99 17.04 -31.72
CA GLN A 19 -10.60 15.72 -31.66
C GLN A 19 -9.55 14.65 -31.33
N ARG A 20 -9.91 13.71 -30.47
CA ARG A 20 -9.03 12.61 -30.04
C ARG A 20 -9.47 11.32 -30.69
N PHE A 21 -8.54 10.58 -31.27
CA PHE A 21 -8.82 9.32 -31.95
C PHE A 21 -7.62 8.36 -31.90
N ILE A 22 -7.92 7.07 -32.02
CA ILE A 22 -6.93 6.02 -32.25
C ILE A 22 -6.78 5.88 -33.77
N PRO A 23 -5.57 5.98 -34.34
CA PRO A 23 -5.36 5.92 -35.78
C PRO A 23 -5.72 4.55 -36.35
N GLU A 24 -5.92 4.50 -37.67
CA GLU A 24 -6.07 3.23 -38.38
C GLU A 24 -4.81 2.37 -38.25
N SER A 25 -5.00 1.05 -38.23
CA SER A 25 -3.89 0.09 -38.12
C SER A 25 -4.07 -1.06 -39.10
N GLN A 26 -2.98 -1.69 -39.52
CA GLN A 26 -3.06 -2.90 -40.33
C GLN A 26 -3.17 -4.13 -39.43
N ARG A 27 -4.01 -5.08 -39.84
CA ARG A 27 -4.04 -6.43 -39.27
C ARG A 27 -2.90 -7.27 -39.86
N SER A 28 -2.62 -8.41 -39.25
CA SER A 28 -1.62 -9.36 -39.76
C SER A 28 -1.98 -9.95 -41.13
N ASP A 29 -3.26 -10.00 -41.48
CA ASP A 29 -3.77 -10.40 -42.80
C ASP A 29 -3.70 -9.28 -43.86
N GLY A 30 -3.18 -8.10 -43.49
CA GLY A 30 -3.10 -6.91 -44.36
C GLY A 30 -4.36 -6.06 -44.42
N SER A 31 -5.48 -6.49 -43.82
CA SER A 31 -6.72 -5.69 -43.78
C SER A 31 -6.61 -4.52 -42.79
N THR A 32 -7.17 -3.35 -43.14
CA THR A 32 -7.10 -2.15 -42.28
C THR A 32 -8.21 -2.13 -41.23
N ARG A 33 -7.85 -1.76 -40.00
CA ARG A 33 -8.77 -1.39 -38.91
C ARG A 33 -9.07 0.10 -39.02
N LYS A 34 -10.35 0.46 -39.01
CA LYS A 34 -10.79 1.87 -39.03
C LYS A 34 -10.31 2.62 -37.79
N ALA A 35 -10.08 3.93 -37.95
CA ALA A 35 -9.83 4.83 -36.82
C ALA A 35 -11.02 4.88 -35.85
N ILE A 36 -10.74 5.00 -34.56
CA ILE A 36 -11.75 5.00 -33.49
C ILE A 36 -11.74 6.35 -32.77
N LYS A 37 -12.88 7.03 -32.73
CA LYS A 37 -13.03 8.30 -32.00
C LYS A 37 -13.05 8.05 -30.49
N VAL A 38 -12.31 8.86 -29.74
CA VAL A 38 -12.26 8.83 -28.28
C VAL A 38 -13.17 9.93 -27.72
N ARG A 39 -13.93 9.61 -26.66
CA ARG A 39 -14.83 10.57 -26.03
C ARG A 39 -14.04 11.76 -25.43
N PRO A 40 -14.50 13.01 -25.59
CA PRO A 40 -13.87 14.16 -24.94
C PRO A 40 -13.74 13.95 -23.43
N GLY A 41 -12.57 14.28 -22.87
CA GLY A 41 -12.26 14.11 -21.44
C GLY A 41 -11.89 12.69 -20.99
N PHE A 42 -12.12 11.63 -21.79
CA PHE A 42 -11.72 10.27 -21.41
C PHE A 42 -10.20 10.11 -21.47
N ARG A 43 -9.56 9.73 -20.36
CA ARG A 43 -8.14 9.37 -20.32
C ARG A 43 -7.99 7.90 -19.92
N PRO A 44 -7.30 7.07 -20.73
CA PRO A 44 -6.99 5.71 -20.36
C PRO A 44 -6.00 5.69 -19.20
N THR A 45 -5.97 4.59 -18.44
CA THR A 45 -5.12 4.43 -17.25
C THR A 45 -3.63 4.57 -17.54
N GLU A 46 -3.19 4.22 -18.74
CA GLU A 46 -1.80 4.38 -19.20
C GLU A 46 -1.37 5.85 -19.36
N ASP A 47 -2.34 6.74 -19.61
CA ASP A 47 -2.14 8.19 -19.72
C ASP A 47 -2.39 8.92 -18.39
N VAL A 48 -2.85 8.21 -17.34
CA VAL A 48 -3.01 8.78 -16.00
C VAL A 48 -1.66 8.75 -15.31
N GLU A 49 -1.11 9.93 -15.01
CA GLU A 49 0.14 10.05 -14.28
C GLU A 49 -0.04 9.51 -12.86
N LEU A 50 0.66 8.41 -12.54
CA LEU A 50 0.75 7.93 -11.17
C LEU A 50 1.61 8.91 -10.37
N TYR A 51 1.09 9.38 -9.23
CA TYR A 51 1.88 10.21 -8.33
C TYR A 51 3.17 9.48 -7.91
N ARG A 52 4.30 10.11 -8.18
CA ARG A 52 5.62 9.63 -7.75
C ARG A 52 6.29 10.75 -6.97
N THR A 53 6.89 10.40 -5.83
CA THR A 53 7.66 11.38 -5.06
C THR A 53 8.93 11.75 -5.82
N ARG A 54 9.41 12.97 -5.64
CA ARG A 54 10.65 13.45 -6.28
C ARG A 54 11.83 12.52 -6.05
N ALA A 55 11.93 11.93 -4.85
CA ALA A 55 12.96 10.96 -4.50
C ALA A 55 12.80 9.61 -5.24
N ALA A 56 11.56 9.16 -5.50
CA ALA A 56 11.31 7.95 -6.27
C ALA A 56 11.65 8.15 -7.74
N GLU A 57 11.27 9.29 -8.33
CA GLU A 57 11.63 9.62 -9.71
C GLU A 57 13.15 9.72 -9.90
N ALA A 58 13.86 10.36 -8.97
CA ALA A 58 15.31 10.48 -9.01
C ALA A 58 16.01 9.12 -8.99
N ARG A 59 15.51 8.16 -8.19
CA ARG A 59 15.99 6.78 -8.19
C ARG A 59 15.75 6.10 -9.54
N THR A 60 14.54 6.18 -10.10
CA THR A 60 14.25 5.55 -11.40
C THR A 60 15.07 6.13 -12.54
N ARG A 61 15.33 7.44 -12.53
CA ARG A 61 16.20 8.09 -13.50
C ARG A 61 17.65 7.65 -13.32
N GLY A 62 18.18 7.65 -12.09
CA GLY A 62 19.55 7.18 -11.84
C GLY A 62 19.79 5.70 -12.19
N GLN A 63 18.77 4.85 -12.08
CA GLN A 63 18.85 3.46 -12.56
C GLN A 63 18.80 3.36 -14.09
N ARG A 64 17.97 4.20 -14.75
CA ARG A 64 17.79 4.15 -16.21
C ARG A 64 18.93 4.81 -16.99
N THR A 65 19.54 5.87 -16.45
CA THR A 65 20.63 6.59 -17.10
C THR A 65 22.02 6.12 -16.65
N GLY A 66 22.10 5.13 -15.75
CA GLY A 66 23.35 4.78 -15.10
C GLY A 66 23.95 5.94 -14.29
N VAL A 67 25.01 5.69 -13.54
CA VAL A 67 25.81 6.77 -12.95
C VAL A 67 26.73 7.30 -14.06
N PRO A 68 26.68 8.59 -14.44
CA PRO A 68 27.58 9.15 -15.45
C PRO A 68 29.04 8.84 -15.10
N GLY A 69 29.77 8.22 -16.02
CA GLY A 69 31.15 7.77 -15.83
C GLY A 69 31.34 6.30 -15.43
N ALA A 70 30.26 5.53 -15.21
CA ALA A 70 30.32 4.10 -14.95
C ALA A 70 30.14 3.21 -16.20
N GLU A 71 30.08 3.81 -17.40
CA GLU A 71 29.75 3.14 -18.67
C GLU A 71 30.76 2.06 -19.10
N GLY A 72 31.95 2.01 -18.49
CA GLY A 72 33.00 1.01 -18.78
C GLY A 72 33.04 -0.22 -17.86
N LEU A 73 32.18 -0.31 -16.84
CA LEU A 73 32.19 -1.44 -15.88
C LEU A 73 31.10 -2.49 -16.16
N ALA A 74 30.33 -2.34 -17.24
CA ALA A 74 29.15 -3.15 -17.52
C ALA A 74 29.25 -4.05 -18.78
N THR A 75 30.45 -4.34 -19.28
CA THR A 75 30.68 -5.45 -20.20
C THR A 75 31.20 -6.66 -19.44
N GLU A 76 30.28 -7.40 -18.84
CA GLU A 76 30.25 -8.87 -18.78
C GLU A 76 29.07 -9.29 -17.92
N ASN A 77 28.22 -10.15 -18.48
CA ASN A 77 27.13 -10.78 -17.75
C ASN A 77 27.65 -11.48 -16.49
N LYS A 78 27.35 -10.92 -15.31
CA LYS A 78 27.20 -11.70 -14.07
C LYS A 78 25.94 -11.25 -13.34
N PRO A 79 24.95 -12.13 -13.14
CA PRO A 79 24.01 -11.97 -12.04
C PRO A 79 24.78 -12.18 -10.74
N ASP A 80 24.48 -11.39 -9.72
CA ASP A 80 24.86 -11.60 -8.32
C ASP A 80 26.36 -11.71 -7.99
N SER A 81 26.96 -10.62 -7.50
CA SER A 81 27.87 -10.64 -6.32
C SER A 81 28.76 -9.38 -6.23
N SER A 82 28.19 -8.27 -5.77
CA SER A 82 28.95 -7.38 -4.88
C SER A 82 28.22 -7.29 -3.54
N SER A 83 27.91 -8.47 -3.01
CA SER A 83 27.50 -8.61 -1.63
C SER A 83 28.68 -8.18 -0.75
N SER A 84 28.69 -6.91 -0.33
CA SER A 84 29.60 -6.42 0.71
C SER A 84 29.63 -7.41 1.88
N ALA A 85 30.76 -7.53 2.60
CA ALA A 85 30.87 -8.45 3.74
C ALA A 85 29.73 -8.29 4.78
N ALA A 86 29.07 -7.13 4.83
CA ALA A 86 27.86 -6.89 5.61
C ALA A 86 26.60 -7.60 5.06
N SER A 87 26.41 -7.61 3.74
CA SER A 87 25.28 -8.29 3.10
C SER A 87 25.39 -9.82 3.17
N LEU A 88 26.60 -10.40 3.11
CA LEU A 88 26.83 -11.83 3.34
C LEU A 88 26.47 -12.24 4.78
N LYS A 89 26.80 -11.40 5.77
CA LYS A 89 26.39 -11.61 7.18
C LYS A 89 24.87 -11.53 7.35
N ASN A 90 24.21 -10.58 6.69
CA ASN A 90 22.76 -10.44 6.74
C ASN A 90 22.04 -11.59 6.02
N ALA A 91 22.57 -12.06 4.89
CA ALA A 91 22.08 -13.25 4.19
C ALA A 91 22.19 -14.49 5.09
N LYS A 92 23.34 -14.72 5.72
CA LYS A 92 23.54 -15.85 6.64
C LYS A 92 22.61 -15.79 7.86
N ARG A 93 22.32 -14.59 8.40
CA ARG A 93 21.36 -14.41 9.50
C ARG A 93 19.92 -14.66 9.04
N ARG A 94 19.58 -14.30 7.80
CA ARG A 94 18.25 -14.53 7.21
C ARG A 94 18.04 -16.00 6.86
N GLU A 95 19.06 -16.67 6.36
CA GLU A 95 19.06 -18.12 6.13
C GLU A 95 19.01 -18.91 7.44
N ALA A 96 19.74 -18.50 8.49
CA ALA A 96 19.62 -19.11 9.81
C ALA A 96 18.21 -18.96 10.40
N ARG A 97 17.57 -17.79 10.25
CA ARG A 97 16.17 -17.57 10.66
C ARG A 97 15.20 -18.38 9.81
N LYS A 98 15.44 -18.53 8.50
CA LYS A 98 14.60 -19.33 7.60
C LYS A 98 14.76 -20.82 7.88
N LYS A 99 15.98 -21.29 8.21
CA LYS A 99 16.26 -22.67 8.63
C LYS A 99 15.68 -22.97 10.01
N ALA A 100 15.71 -22.02 10.95
CA ALA A 100 15.02 -22.14 12.24
C ALA A 100 13.49 -22.17 12.08
N LYS A 101 12.94 -21.39 11.15
CA LYS A 101 11.51 -21.40 10.81
C LYS A 101 11.11 -22.69 10.09
N ALA A 102 11.95 -23.20 9.18
CA ALA A 102 11.72 -24.47 8.48
C ALA A 102 11.91 -25.69 9.39
N ALA A 103 12.84 -25.65 10.36
CA ALA A 103 12.96 -26.68 11.39
C ALA A 103 11.77 -26.67 12.37
N ALA A 104 11.04 -25.55 12.47
CA ALA A 104 9.78 -25.46 13.20
C ALA A 104 8.55 -25.85 12.36
N GLU A 105 8.69 -26.04 11.04
CA GLU A 105 7.58 -26.26 10.10
C GLU A 105 7.80 -27.49 9.17
N GLY A 106 8.64 -28.48 9.54
CA GLY A 106 9.08 -29.53 8.61
C GLY A 106 8.98 -30.98 9.09
N GLU A 107 7.80 -31.59 8.95
CA GLU A 107 7.66 -32.93 8.35
C GLU A 107 6.48 -32.89 7.36
N GLY A 108 6.74 -33.24 6.09
CA GLY A 108 5.72 -33.27 5.04
C GLY A 108 6.29 -32.91 3.67
N GLN A 109 6.94 -33.88 3.03
CA GLN A 109 7.42 -33.85 1.66
C GLN A 109 6.33 -34.39 0.72
N ASP A 110 5.97 -33.66 -0.33
CA ASP A 110 5.76 -34.28 -1.64
C ASP A 110 5.97 -33.28 -2.80
N ASP A 111 6.59 -33.82 -3.83
CA ASP A 111 7.03 -33.29 -5.09
C ASP A 111 5.88 -33.28 -6.11
N THR A 112 5.75 -32.22 -6.91
CA THR A 112 5.30 -32.34 -8.31
C THR A 112 5.58 -31.01 -9.02
N THR A 113 6.60 -31.03 -9.86
CA THR A 113 6.83 -30.08 -10.94
C THR A 113 5.91 -30.44 -12.12
N ILE A 114 5.26 -29.46 -12.77
CA ILE A 114 5.17 -29.29 -14.24
C ILE A 114 4.58 -27.91 -14.56
N ASN A 115 5.17 -27.30 -15.57
CA ASN A 115 5.19 -25.89 -15.98
C ASN A 115 4.05 -25.50 -16.96
N PRO A 116 3.97 -24.22 -17.38
CA PRO A 116 2.74 -23.50 -17.75
C PRO A 116 2.57 -23.29 -19.27
N ASP A 117 1.35 -22.98 -19.74
CA ASP A 117 1.14 -21.92 -20.74
C ASP A 117 -0.34 -21.56 -21.03
N SER A 118 -0.54 -20.29 -21.42
CA SER A 118 -1.68 -19.64 -22.10
C SER A 118 -3.09 -19.65 -21.48
N ALA A 119 -3.70 -18.52 -21.09
CA ALA A 119 -4.04 -17.27 -21.82
C ALA A 119 -5.51 -17.22 -22.29
N GLY A 120 -6.25 -16.26 -21.73
CA GLY A 120 -7.28 -15.48 -22.43
C GLY A 120 -8.76 -15.82 -22.17
N ALA A 121 -9.45 -14.97 -21.37
CA ALA A 121 -10.47 -14.01 -21.86
C ALA A 121 -11.44 -13.52 -20.76
N ASN A 122 -11.56 -12.19 -20.68
CA ASN A 122 -12.68 -11.36 -20.21
C ASN A 122 -13.30 -11.54 -18.80
N LYS A 123 -13.16 -10.49 -17.98
CA LYS A 123 -14.14 -10.12 -16.94
C LYS A 123 -14.32 -8.58 -16.94
N PRO A 124 -15.56 -8.06 -17.02
CA PRO A 124 -15.94 -6.85 -16.30
C PRO A 124 -16.72 -7.23 -15.05
N GLY A 125 -16.61 -6.42 -14.00
CA GLY A 125 -17.55 -6.43 -12.90
C GLY A 125 -17.03 -7.05 -11.60
N ASP A 126 -16.86 -6.15 -10.65
CA ASP A 126 -17.30 -6.26 -9.26
C ASP A 126 -16.58 -7.21 -8.28
N ASP A 127 -16.54 -6.67 -7.06
CA ASP A 127 -16.19 -7.21 -5.76
C ASP A 127 -14.72 -7.40 -5.35
N ASN A 128 -14.33 -6.49 -4.45
CA ASN A 128 -13.16 -6.55 -3.58
C ASN A 128 -13.31 -7.68 -2.56
N THR A 129 -12.46 -8.70 -2.64
CA THR A 129 -12.12 -9.56 -1.50
C THR A 129 -10.61 -9.79 -1.47
N PRO A 130 -9.92 -9.46 -0.35
CA PRO A 130 -8.53 -9.81 -0.16
C PRO A 130 -8.45 -11.20 0.49
N ALA A 131 -7.83 -12.17 -0.19
CA ALA A 131 -7.51 -13.47 0.40
C ALA A 131 -6.03 -13.50 0.81
N THR A 132 -5.82 -13.47 2.12
CA THR A 132 -4.57 -13.80 2.81
C THR A 132 -4.43 -15.32 2.86
N SER A 133 -3.27 -15.85 2.46
CA SER A 133 -2.84 -17.18 2.88
C SER A 133 -2.08 -17.06 4.19
N THR A 134 -2.62 -17.64 5.26
CA THR A 134 -1.83 -18.17 6.37
C THR A 134 -2.55 -19.44 6.85
N ALA A 135 -1.98 -20.59 6.52
CA ALA A 135 -2.23 -21.87 7.21
C ALA A 135 -1.04 -22.08 8.16
N GLY A 136 -1.11 -22.70 9.34
CA GLY A 136 -2.15 -23.33 10.16
C GLY A 136 -1.53 -23.44 11.58
N GLY A 137 -2.08 -24.09 12.59
CA GLY A 137 -3.34 -24.81 12.77
C GLY A 137 -3.36 -25.34 14.21
N GLU A 138 -4.52 -25.28 14.83
CA GLU A 138 -5.02 -26.34 15.71
C GLU A 138 -6.51 -26.48 15.35
N ASN A 139 -6.89 -27.70 15.06
CA ASN A 139 -8.11 -28.08 14.37
C ASN A 139 -9.29 -27.99 15.35
N ARG A 140 -9.99 -26.85 15.35
CA ARG A 140 -11.34 -26.70 15.88
C ARG A 140 -12.11 -25.85 14.88
N GLU A 141 -13.25 -26.34 14.40
CA GLU A 141 -14.14 -25.58 13.50
C GLU A 141 -14.31 -24.14 14.02
N PRO A 142 -14.06 -23.10 13.21
CA PRO A 142 -14.24 -21.73 13.68
C PRO A 142 -15.74 -21.51 13.82
N THR A 143 -16.19 -21.44 15.08
CA THR A 143 -17.53 -20.96 15.39
C THR A 143 -17.66 -19.51 14.87
N PRO A 144 -18.86 -19.06 14.46
CA PRO A 144 -19.09 -17.70 13.95
C PRO A 144 -18.68 -16.57 14.92
N THR A 145 -18.28 -16.92 16.14
CA THR A 145 -17.81 -16.03 17.21
C THR A 145 -16.41 -15.45 16.96
N ASP A 146 -15.48 -16.20 16.38
CA ASP A 146 -14.05 -15.81 16.39
C ASP A 146 -13.73 -14.68 15.40
N ALA A 147 -14.45 -14.64 14.27
CA ALA A 147 -14.35 -13.55 13.30
C ALA A 147 -14.92 -12.23 13.88
N GLU A 148 -15.99 -12.31 14.67
CA GLU A 148 -16.59 -11.14 15.31
C GLU A 148 -15.70 -10.58 16.42
N GLU A 149 -15.03 -11.43 17.19
CA GLU A 149 -14.09 -11.01 18.23
C GLU A 149 -12.89 -10.26 17.65
N VAL A 150 -12.36 -10.71 16.51
CA VAL A 150 -11.27 -10.03 15.79
C VAL A 150 -11.71 -8.65 15.31
N GLU A 151 -12.94 -8.51 14.81
CA GLU A 151 -13.49 -7.22 14.37
C GLU A 151 -13.79 -6.29 15.55
N ARG A 152 -14.30 -6.81 16.68
CA ARG A 152 -14.45 -6.05 17.93
C ARG A 152 -13.10 -5.55 18.45
N ALA A 153 -12.05 -6.38 18.41
CA ALA A 153 -10.70 -6.01 18.81
C ALA A 153 -10.06 -4.94 17.90
N LYS A 154 -10.34 -4.95 16.60
CA LYS A 154 -9.90 -3.88 15.69
C LYS A 154 -10.63 -2.57 15.97
N LYS A 155 -11.95 -2.63 16.16
CA LYS A 155 -12.79 -1.46 16.50
C LYS A 155 -12.34 -0.82 17.81
N ALA A 156 -12.16 -1.63 18.84
CA ALA A 156 -11.55 -1.28 20.12
C ALA A 156 -10.23 -0.49 19.97
N ARG A 157 -9.28 -1.03 19.22
CA ARG A 157 -7.98 -0.36 18.98
C ARG A 157 -8.14 0.97 18.24
N SER A 158 -9.10 1.07 17.32
CA SER A 158 -9.38 2.32 16.60
C SER A 158 -9.98 3.39 17.51
N LEU A 159 -10.91 3.01 18.39
CA LEU A 159 -11.57 3.89 19.34
C LEU A 159 -10.59 4.38 20.41
N LYS A 160 -9.75 3.48 20.94
CA LYS A 160 -8.63 3.80 21.84
C LYS A 160 -7.73 4.90 21.26
N LYS A 161 -7.36 4.81 19.98
CA LYS A 161 -6.54 5.83 19.30
C LYS A 161 -7.26 7.18 19.18
N LYS A 162 -8.54 7.17 18.80
CA LYS A 162 -9.35 8.39 18.68
C LYS A 162 -9.50 9.08 20.02
N LEU A 163 -9.77 8.33 21.08
CA LEU A 163 -9.91 8.83 22.44
C LEU A 163 -8.60 9.48 22.92
N ARG A 164 -7.44 8.85 22.65
CA ARG A 164 -6.13 9.44 22.97
C ARG A 164 -5.90 10.79 22.28
N GLN A 165 -6.18 10.87 20.97
CA GLN A 165 -6.02 12.10 20.21
C GLN A 165 -6.95 13.20 20.71
N ALA A 166 -8.20 12.85 21.04
CA ALA A 166 -9.17 13.79 21.55
C ALA A 166 -8.77 14.31 22.95
N ARG A 167 -8.27 13.45 23.86
CA ARG A 167 -7.70 13.88 25.14
C ARG A 167 -6.48 14.79 24.98
N GLU A 168 -5.60 14.51 24.01
CA GLU A 168 -4.46 15.39 23.72
C GLU A 168 -4.90 16.79 23.26
N LEU A 169 -5.92 16.85 22.39
CA LEU A 169 -6.52 18.13 21.97
C LEU A 169 -7.23 18.84 23.12
N GLN A 170 -7.85 18.09 24.05
CA GLN A 170 -8.42 18.67 25.27
C GLN A 170 -7.34 19.30 26.15
N ASN A 171 -6.22 18.60 26.39
CA ASN A 171 -5.11 19.13 27.18
C ASN A 171 -4.51 20.40 26.54
N LYS A 172 -4.44 20.46 25.20
CA LYS A 172 -4.01 21.67 24.48
C LYS A 172 -5.01 22.82 24.63
N LYS A 173 -6.32 22.52 24.62
CA LYS A 173 -7.38 23.50 24.88
C LYS A 173 -7.25 24.09 26.28
N GLU A 174 -7.04 23.24 27.28
CA GLU A 174 -6.85 23.63 28.68
C GLU A 174 -5.55 24.40 28.88
N GLY A 175 -4.51 24.08 28.09
CA GLY A 175 -3.26 24.84 27.99
C GLY A 175 -3.38 26.20 27.26
N GLY A 176 -4.58 26.61 26.84
CA GLY A 176 -4.83 27.90 26.21
C GLY A 176 -4.49 28.00 24.73
N GLU A 177 -4.21 26.87 24.06
CA GLU A 177 -3.98 26.85 22.61
C GLU A 177 -5.31 27.00 21.84
N ALA A 178 -5.35 27.93 20.88
CA ALA A 178 -6.53 28.14 20.04
C ALA A 178 -6.67 26.99 19.02
N LEU A 179 -7.60 26.07 19.29
CA LEU A 179 -7.88 24.93 18.43
C LEU A 179 -8.84 25.30 17.29
N LEU A 180 -8.66 24.64 16.15
CA LEU A 180 -9.58 24.76 15.02
C LEU A 180 -10.96 24.18 15.39
N PRO A 181 -12.06 24.66 14.78
CA PRO A 181 -13.41 24.14 15.04
C PRO A 181 -13.53 22.62 14.86
N GLU A 182 -12.82 22.05 13.87
CA GLU A 182 -12.78 20.60 13.64
C GLU A 182 -12.11 19.85 14.81
N GLN A 183 -11.09 20.44 15.44
CA GLN A 183 -10.40 19.84 16.59
C GLN A 183 -11.27 19.93 17.85
N ILE A 184 -12.01 21.03 18.03
CA ILE A 184 -12.99 21.18 19.11
C ILE A 184 -14.09 20.12 18.97
N ALA A 185 -14.55 19.84 17.75
CA ALA A 185 -15.51 18.76 17.50
C ALA A 185 -14.97 17.38 17.94
N LYS A 186 -13.65 17.11 17.80
CA LYS A 186 -13.04 15.87 18.31
C LYS A 186 -13.04 15.81 19.83
N VAL A 187 -12.82 16.94 20.51
CA VAL A 187 -12.89 17.04 21.98
C VAL A 187 -14.32 16.83 22.49
N ILE A 188 -15.32 17.36 21.79
CA ILE A 188 -16.74 17.16 22.17
C ILE A 188 -17.12 15.68 22.10
N LYS A 189 -16.59 14.93 21.13
CA LYS A 189 -16.85 13.50 20.92
C LYS A 189 -16.18 12.57 21.94
N ILE A 190 -15.42 13.08 22.91
CA ILE A 190 -14.74 12.24 23.92
C ILE A 190 -15.74 11.35 24.66
N ASN A 191 -16.87 11.91 25.10
CA ASN A 191 -17.87 11.17 25.86
C ASN A 191 -18.54 10.06 25.03
N GLU A 192 -18.72 10.27 23.73
CA GLU A 192 -19.25 9.25 22.81
C GLU A 192 -18.23 8.12 22.62
N LEU A 193 -16.96 8.46 22.40
CA LEU A 193 -15.88 7.48 22.25
C LEU A 193 -15.66 6.63 23.51
N VAL A 194 -15.85 7.21 24.69
CA VAL A 194 -15.81 6.49 25.97
C VAL A 194 -16.94 5.47 26.05
N ARG A 195 -18.18 5.88 25.76
CA ARG A 195 -19.34 4.98 25.76
C ARG A 195 -19.20 3.84 24.74
N GLU A 196 -18.66 4.12 23.56
CA GLU A 196 -18.42 3.08 22.54
C GLU A 196 -17.33 2.07 22.98
N LEU A 197 -16.31 2.51 23.73
CA LEU A 197 -15.30 1.61 24.30
C LEU A 197 -15.87 0.76 25.45
N GLU A 198 -16.65 1.37 26.34
CA GLU A 198 -17.33 0.67 27.43
C GLU A 198 -18.32 -0.37 26.89
N ALA A 199 -19.06 -0.04 25.81
CA ALA A 199 -19.95 -0.99 25.13
C ALA A 199 -19.21 -2.19 24.52
N LEU A 200 -17.93 -2.03 24.19
CA LEU A 200 -17.05 -3.12 23.74
C LEU A 200 -16.32 -3.83 24.91
N GLY A 201 -16.64 -3.46 26.16
CA GLY A 201 -16.08 -4.07 27.37
C GLY A 201 -14.63 -3.66 27.66
N LEU A 202 -14.18 -2.52 27.14
CA LEU A 202 -12.80 -2.06 27.28
C LEU A 202 -12.73 -0.80 28.14
N ASP A 203 -11.82 -0.82 29.09
CA ASP A 203 -11.63 0.28 30.02
C ASP A 203 -11.06 1.54 29.29
N PRO A 204 -11.75 2.69 29.34
CA PRO A 204 -11.28 3.94 28.77
C PRO A 204 -10.06 4.54 29.49
N THR A 205 -9.63 4.00 30.63
CA THR A 205 -8.43 4.42 31.37
C THR A 205 -7.15 3.72 30.89
N ASP A 206 -7.26 2.53 30.29
CA ASP A 206 -6.12 1.78 29.73
C ASP A 206 -5.55 2.43 28.45
N VAL A 207 -6.07 3.59 28.04
CA VAL A 207 -5.59 4.41 26.92
C VAL A 207 -4.31 5.17 27.28
N GLY A 208 -3.33 4.47 27.85
CA GLY A 208 -1.95 4.92 27.96
C GLY A 208 -1.77 6.27 28.65
N ASP A 209 -2.23 6.38 29.90
CA ASP A 209 -1.68 7.33 30.85
C ASP A 209 -0.35 6.79 31.39
N SER A 210 0.68 6.88 30.54
CA SER A 210 2.08 6.64 30.93
C SER A 210 2.87 7.94 30.82
N LYS A 211 2.34 9.01 31.43
CA LYS A 211 3.11 10.15 31.93
C LYS A 211 2.41 10.67 33.18
N GLU A 212 2.93 10.24 34.32
CA GLU A 212 2.64 10.84 35.63
C GLU A 212 2.65 12.37 35.52
N SER A 213 1.48 12.97 35.75
CA SER A 213 1.37 14.36 36.15
C SER A 213 1.97 14.47 37.56
N LYS A 214 3.28 14.74 37.62
CA LYS A 214 3.93 15.17 38.86
C LYS A 214 3.40 16.58 39.21
N THR A 215 2.33 16.62 39.99
CA THR A 215 1.87 17.81 40.70
C THR A 215 2.94 18.22 41.72
N PRO A 216 3.53 19.43 41.66
CA PRO A 216 4.26 19.95 42.80
C PRO A 216 3.23 20.35 43.88
N GLY A 217 3.26 19.64 45.00
CA GLY A 217 2.51 20.00 46.20
C GLY A 217 2.99 21.35 46.71
N THR A 218 2.08 22.31 46.76
CA THR A 218 2.21 23.53 47.56
C THR A 218 1.78 23.17 48.98
N GLU A 219 2.73 22.92 49.86
CA GLU A 219 2.51 22.94 51.31
C GLU A 219 2.87 24.33 51.84
N GLY A 220 1.95 24.91 52.61
CA GLY A 220 2.16 26.11 53.42
C GLY A 220 2.57 25.77 54.83
#